data_AF-A0A673GDA4-F1
#
_entry.id   AF-A0A673GDA4-F1
#
_cell.length_a   1.000
_cell.length_b   1.000
_cell.length_c   1.000
_cell.angle_alpha   90.00
_cell.angle_beta   90.00
_cell.angle_gamma   90.00
#
_symmetry.space_group_name_H-M   'P 1'
#
loop_
_entity.id
_entity.type
_entity.pdbx_description
1 polymer ?
#
loop_
_entity_poly.entity_id
_entity_poly.type
_entity_poly.pdbx_seq_one_letter_code
_entity_poly.pdbx_strand_id
1 'polypeptide(L)'
;MTRYIGDSKVLHWTAKEFSEVQALPSRGSMILQPFSFKERYYLALGSDYTFSQIYLWDAEEKVFERFKEVYIQAPRSFTVVSTDRRDFVFASSFKG
;
A
#
# COMPACT_ATOMS: atom_id res chain seq x y z
N MET A 1 -1.64 -7.01 6.42
CA MET A 1 -3.01 -7.19 6.95
C MET A 1 -3.65 -5.83 7.12
N THR A 2 -4.76 -5.58 6.44
CA THR A 2 -5.48 -4.29 6.46
C THR A 2 -6.43 -4.21 7.64
N ARG A 3 -6.61 -3.01 8.20
CA ARG A 3 -7.60 -2.70 9.24
C ARG A 3 -8.35 -1.43 8.87
N TYR A 4 -9.66 -1.39 9.11
CA TYR A 4 -10.47 -0.20 8.81
C TYR A 4 -10.03 1.02 9.65
N ILE A 5 -9.87 0.84 10.96
CA ILE A 5 -9.40 1.87 11.91
C ILE A 5 -8.36 1.26 12.85
N GLY A 6 -7.40 2.07 13.30
CA GLY A 6 -6.24 1.62 14.06
C GLY A 6 -5.07 1.36 13.13
N ASP A 7 -4.23 0.37 13.43
CA ASP A 7 -3.07 0.09 12.58
C ASP A 7 -3.26 -1.16 11.71
N SER A 8 -3.02 -1.00 10.42
CA SER A 8 -2.72 -2.09 9.50
C SER A 8 -1.28 -2.56 9.73
N LYS A 9 -0.97 -3.81 9.36
CA LYS A 9 0.33 -4.42 9.66
C LYS A 9 1.00 -4.95 8.41
N VAL A 10 2.31 -4.73 8.28
CA VAL A 10 3.17 -5.47 7.35
C VAL A 10 3.80 -6.60 8.14
N LEU A 11 3.73 -7.81 7.58
CA LEU A 11 4.20 -9.02 8.23
C LEU A 11 5.25 -9.69 7.34
N HIS A 12 6.23 -10.31 7.95
CA HIS A 12 7.26 -11.13 7.31
C HIS A 12 7.13 -12.58 7.79
N TRP A 13 7.33 -13.54 6.89
CA TRP A 13 7.26 -14.97 7.23
C TRP A 13 8.63 -15.52 7.64
N THR A 14 8.79 -15.92 8.90
CA THR A 14 10.06 -16.42 9.50
C THR A 14 10.20 -17.95 9.43
N ALA A 15 9.75 -18.58 8.33
CA ALA A 15 9.68 -20.04 8.14
C ALA A 15 8.75 -20.82 9.10
N LYS A 16 8.35 -20.23 10.24
CA LYS A 16 7.48 -20.82 11.25
C LYS A 16 6.23 -19.98 11.53
N GLU A 17 6.38 -18.66 11.53
CA GLU A 17 5.30 -17.74 11.87
C GLU A 17 5.42 -16.42 11.10
N PHE A 18 4.36 -15.62 11.16
CA PHE A 18 4.41 -14.25 10.71
C PHE A 18 4.90 -13.35 11.85
N SER A 19 6.02 -12.67 11.65
CA SER A 19 6.48 -11.60 12.53
C SER A 19 6.04 -10.25 11.98
N GLU A 20 5.68 -9.33 12.87
CA GLU A 20 5.36 -7.95 12.47
C GLU A 20 6.64 -7.20 12.09
N VAL A 21 6.61 -6.54 10.93
CA VAL A 21 7.69 -5.67 10.45
C VAL A 21 7.41 -4.22 10.84
N GLN A 22 6.19 -3.75 10.57
CA GLN A 22 5.77 -2.39 10.91
C GLN A 22 4.24 -2.29 10.98
N ALA A 23 3.80 -1.29 11.74
CA ALA A 23 2.42 -0.82 11.80
C ALA A 23 2.22 0.41 10.88
N LEU A 24 1.05 0.50 10.26
CA LEU A 24 0.65 1.56 9.34
C LEU A 24 -0.71 2.14 9.76
N PRO A 25 -0.79 3.45 10.07
CA PRO A 25 -2.00 4.05 10.61
C PRO A 25 -3.12 4.08 9.58
N SER A 26 -4.20 3.39 9.88
CA SER A 26 -5.37 3.23 9.01
C SER A 26 -6.50 4.18 9.42
N ARG A 27 -6.97 4.97 8.45
CA ARG A 27 -8.01 6.00 8.64
C ARG A 27 -9.18 5.71 7.68
N GLY A 28 -9.98 4.71 8.01
CA GLY A 28 -11.01 4.19 7.11
C GLY A 28 -10.39 3.41 5.95
N SER A 29 -9.38 2.58 6.22
CA SER A 29 -8.68 1.85 5.16
C SER A 29 -9.41 0.58 4.76
N MET A 30 -9.78 0.49 3.48
CA MET A 30 -10.38 -0.70 2.90
C MET A 30 -9.38 -1.54 2.10
N ILE A 31 -8.17 -1.02 1.87
CA ILE A 31 -7.16 -1.66 1.02
C ILE A 31 -5.74 -1.36 1.49
N LEU A 32 -4.92 -2.40 1.55
CA LEU A 32 -3.47 -2.35 1.71
C LEU A 32 -2.86 -3.26 0.64
N GLN A 33 -2.50 -2.68 -0.50
CA GLN A 33 -2.17 -3.41 -1.71
C GLN A 33 -0.67 -3.29 -2.03
N PRO A 34 0.12 -4.37 -1.96
CA PRO A 34 1.46 -4.38 -2.49
C PRO A 34 1.42 -4.38 -4.03
N PHE A 35 2.36 -3.68 -4.65
CA PHE A 35 2.60 -3.70 -6.10
C PHE A 35 4.07 -3.40 -6.41
N SER A 36 4.52 -3.67 -7.63
CA SER A 36 5.91 -3.41 -8.02
C SER A 36 6.02 -2.93 -9.46
N PHE A 37 7.08 -2.16 -9.71
CA PHE A 37 7.57 -1.84 -11.05
C PHE A 37 9.04 -2.18 -11.09
N LYS A 38 9.42 -3.13 -11.97
CA LYS A 38 10.79 -3.67 -12.03
C LYS A 38 11.23 -4.13 -10.62
N GLU A 39 12.37 -3.67 -10.14
CA GLU A 39 12.95 -4.03 -8.83
C GLU A 39 12.52 -3.10 -7.68
N ARG A 40 11.50 -2.26 -7.89
CA ARG A 40 10.96 -1.37 -6.84
C ARG A 40 9.63 -1.91 -6.33
N TYR A 41 9.54 -2.09 -5.02
CA TYR A 41 8.37 -2.61 -4.34
C TYR A 41 7.65 -1.48 -3.62
N TYR A 42 6.35 -1.37 -3.87
CA TYR A 42 5.50 -0.33 -3.31
C TYR A 42 4.36 -0.95 -2.53
N LEU A 43 3.76 -0.15 -1.66
CA LEU A 43 2.60 -0.53 -0.86
C LEU A 43 1.60 0.64 -0.85
N ALA A 44 0.40 0.42 -1.38
CA ALA A 44 -0.67 1.41 -1.34
C ALA A 44 -1.58 1.16 -0.13
N LEU A 45 -1.64 2.12 0.79
CA LEU A 45 -2.63 2.16 1.87
C LEU A 45 -3.74 3.14 1.47
N GLY A 46 -4.90 2.58 1.12
CA GLY A 46 -6.09 3.38 0.83
C GLY A 46 -6.67 4.02 2.09
N SER A 47 -7.25 5.20 1.96
CA SER A 47 -7.90 5.92 3.06
C SER A 47 -9.20 6.57 2.60
N ASP A 48 -10.30 6.32 3.32
CA ASP A 48 -11.58 6.98 3.06
C ASP A 48 -11.68 8.36 3.76
N TYR A 49 -10.83 8.64 4.76
CA TYR A 49 -10.92 9.85 5.58
C TYR A 49 -9.78 10.85 5.35
N THR A 50 -8.68 10.43 4.72
CA THR A 50 -7.48 11.24 4.44
C THR A 50 -6.92 10.94 3.05
N PHE A 51 -5.77 11.52 2.70
CA PHE A 51 -5.03 11.04 1.53
C PHE A 51 -4.62 9.58 1.69
N SER A 52 -4.66 8.84 0.58
CA SER A 52 -4.08 7.51 0.49
C SER A 52 -2.57 7.63 0.41
N GLN A 53 -1.87 6.71 1.07
CA GLN A 53 -0.41 6.73 1.20
C GLN A 53 0.19 5.66 0.30
N ILE A 54 1.18 6.05 -0.50
CA ILE A 54 2.04 5.13 -1.24
C ILE A 54 3.36 5.06 -0.50
N TYR A 55 3.78 3.85 -0.16
CA TYR A 55 5.06 3.58 0.44
C TYR A 55 6.00 2.90 -0.56
N LEU A 56 7.31 3.10 -0.39
CA LEU A 56 8.37 2.43 -1.12
C LEU A 56 9.17 1.57 -0.14
N TRP A 57 9.52 0.35 -0.56
CA TRP A 57 10.35 -0.54 0.23
C TRP A 57 11.80 -0.05 0.26
N ASP A 58 12.32 0.08 1.47
CA ASP A 58 13.74 0.27 1.76
C ASP A 58 14.39 -1.11 2.00
N ALA A 59 15.40 -1.44 1.18
CA ALA A 59 16.08 -2.73 1.26
C ALA A 59 17.11 -2.81 2.40
N GLU A 60 17.63 -1.69 2.87
CA GLU A 60 18.59 -1.57 3.96
C GLU A 60 17.85 -1.69 5.30
N GLU A 61 16.85 -0.83 5.51
CA GLU A 61 16.06 -0.77 6.75
C GLU A 61 14.99 -1.87 6.83
N LYS A 62 14.69 -2.52 5.69
CA LYS A 62 13.66 -3.57 5.58
C LYS A 62 12.29 -3.11 6.05
N VAL A 63 11.91 -1.89 5.68
CA VAL A 63 10.62 -1.28 5.97
C VAL A 63 10.08 -0.54 4.75
N PHE A 64 8.78 -0.26 4.77
CA PHE A 64 8.08 0.61 3.83
C PHE A 64 8.10 2.05 4.34
N GLU A 65 8.74 2.93 3.58
CA GLU A 65 8.83 4.36 3.85
C GLU A 65 7.82 5.15 3.03
N ARG A 66 7.37 6.31 3.55
CA ARG A 66 6.42 7.16 2.81
C ARG A 66 7.07 7.67 1.53
N PHE A 67 6.43 7.40 0.41
CA PHE A 67 6.91 7.81 -0.90
C PHE A 67 6.06 8.93 -1.49
N LYS A 68 4.72 8.79 -1.47
CA LYS A 68 3.81 9.76 -2.08
C LYS A 68 2.42 9.71 -1.47
N GLU A 69 1.74 10.85 -1.45
CA GLU A 69 0.32 10.94 -1.13
C GLU A 69 -0.52 11.08 -2.40
N VAL A 70 -1.67 10.43 -2.43
CA VAL A 70 -2.63 10.51 -3.54
C VAL A 70 -4.04 10.71 -3.03
N TYR A 71 -4.79 11.58 -3.72
CA TYR A 71 -6.19 11.82 -3.43
C TYR A 71 -7.06 10.93 -4.33
N ILE A 72 -7.72 9.95 -3.71
CA ILE A 72 -8.67 9.04 -4.36
C ILE A 72 -9.86 8.92 -3.41
N GLN A 73 -11.08 9.10 -3.90
CA GLN A 73 -12.27 9.02 -3.07
C GLN A 73 -12.63 7.55 -2.80
N ALA A 74 -12.55 7.15 -1.53
CA ALA A 74 -12.93 5.82 -1.07
C ALA A 74 -12.32 4.66 -1.91
N PRO A 75 -10.97 4.51 -1.90
CA PRO A 75 -10.30 3.52 -2.73
C PRO A 75 -10.63 2.08 -2.34
N ARG A 76 -10.82 1.18 -3.31
CA ARG A 76 -11.14 -0.25 -3.04
C ARG A 76 -10.12 -1.25 -3.59
N SER A 77 -9.30 -0.82 -4.53
CA SER A 77 -8.27 -1.62 -5.17
C SER A 77 -7.27 -0.73 -5.87
N PHE A 78 -6.01 -1.16 -5.88
CA PHE A 78 -4.96 -0.64 -6.74
C PHE A 78 -4.50 -1.78 -7.64
N THR A 79 -4.34 -1.52 -8.94
CA THR A 79 -3.77 -2.49 -9.87
C THR A 79 -2.74 -1.82 -10.75
N VAL A 80 -1.68 -2.55 -11.08
CA VAL A 80 -0.60 -2.08 -11.95
C VAL A 80 -0.76 -2.66 -13.33
N VAL A 81 -0.53 -1.82 -14.34
CA VAL A 81 -0.52 -2.22 -15.74
C VAL A 81 0.71 -1.62 -16.39
N SER A 82 1.55 -2.49 -16.94
CA SER A 82 2.75 -2.10 -17.67
C SER A 82 2.52 -2.28 -19.17
N THR A 83 3.05 -1.34 -19.94
CA THR A 83 3.18 -1.40 -21.39
C THR A 83 4.66 -1.30 -21.76
N ASP A 84 5.01 -1.55 -23.02
CA ASP A 84 6.41 -1.46 -23.48
C ASP A 84 7.06 -0.09 -23.23
N ARG A 85 6.26 0.98 -23.08
CA ARG A 85 6.75 2.35 -22.94
C ARG A 85 6.51 2.96 -21.57
N ARG A 86 5.48 2.50 -20.84
CA ARG A 86 4.98 3.18 -19.64
C ARG A 86 4.32 2.23 -18.66
N ASP A 87 4.41 2.62 -17.41
CA ASP A 87 3.81 1.98 -16.26
C ASP A 87 2.63 2.82 -15.74
N PHE A 88 1.53 2.15 -15.40
CA PHE A 88 0.30 2.77 -14.92
C PHE A 88 -0.15 2.12 -13.61
N VAL A 89 -0.72 2.93 -12.72
CA VAL A 89 -1.42 2.47 -11.53
C VAL A 89 -2.88 2.90 -11.68
N PHE A 90 -3.79 1.95 -11.66
CA PHE A 90 -5.22 2.20 -11.61
C PHE A 90 -5.68 2.06 -10.17
N ALA A 91 -6.51 3.00 -9.73
CA ALA A 91 -7.20 2.94 -8.46
C ALA A 91 -8.70 2.99 -8.70
N SER A 92 -9.44 2.07 -8.07
CA SER A 92 -10.90 2.14 -8.05
C SER A 92 -11.35 3.17 -7.02
N SER A 93 -12.38 3.95 -7.36
CA SER A 93 -13.04 4.93 -6.49
C SER A 93 -14.46 4.46 -6.23
N PHE A 94 -14.86 4.28 -4.97
CA PHE A 94 -16.22 3.84 -4.65
C PHE A 94 -17.24 4.99 -4.60
N LYS A 95 -16.78 6.24 -4.47
CA LYS A 95 -17.63 7.42 -4.27
C LYS A 95 -17.45 8.52 -5.33
N GLY A 96 -16.72 8.24 -6.40
CA GLY A 96 -16.41 9.19 -7.47
C GLY A 96 -16.27 8.51 -8.81
#